data_AF-A0A3N4JQH9-F1
#
_entry.id   AF-A0A3N4JQH9-F1
#
_cell.length_a   1.000
_cell.length_b   1.000
_cell.length_c   1.000
_cell.angle_alpha   90.00
_cell.angle_beta   90.00
_cell.angle_gamma   90.00
#
_symmetry.space_group_name_H-M   'P 1'
#
loop_
_entity.id
_entity.type
_entity.pdbx_description
1 polymer ?
#
loop_
_entity_poly.entity_id
_entity_poly.type
_entity_poly.pdbx_seq_one_letter_code
_entity_poly.pdbx_strand_id
1 'polypeptide(L)'
;MPGSEVYDFVEAADGFAEVFPQHKYNVVEILQQRGYLVAMTGDGVNDAPSLKKADTGIAVEGASDAARSAADIVFLAPGLSAIIDALKTSRQIFHRMYAYVVYRIALSLHLEIFLGLWIAILNESLNLNLVVFIAIFADIATLAIAYDNAPFSKSPVKWNLPKLWGMSILLGLVLAIGTWITLTTMIVGGRDFSRGIVQNFGNRDEVLF
;
A
#
# COMPACT_ATOMS: atom_id res chain seq x y z
N MET A 1 19.42 -30.01 24.55
CA MET A 1 18.88 -30.31 23.21
C MET A 1 19.88 -29.82 22.18
N PRO A 2 20.22 -30.61 21.14
CA PRO A 2 20.92 -30.10 19.97
C PRO A 2 20.21 -28.87 19.41
N GLY A 3 20.95 -27.95 18.77
CA GLY A 3 20.42 -26.68 18.31
C GLY A 3 19.16 -26.81 17.45
N SER A 4 19.05 -27.82 16.58
CA SER A 4 17.88 -28.01 15.72
C SER A 4 16.59 -28.40 16.48
N GLU A 5 16.69 -29.26 17.50
CA GLU A 5 15.51 -29.74 18.26
C GLU A 5 14.84 -28.61 19.05
N VAL A 6 15.64 -27.65 19.54
CA VAL A 6 15.10 -26.48 20.25
C VAL A 6 14.29 -25.60 19.32
N TYR A 7 14.72 -25.44 18.07
CA TYR A 7 14.05 -24.59 17.10
C TYR A 7 12.69 -25.17 16.70
N ASP A 8 12.65 -26.48 16.46
CA ASP A 8 11.40 -27.18 16.13
C ASP A 8 10.43 -27.16 17.32
N PHE A 9 10.94 -27.27 18.56
CA PHE A 9 10.11 -27.14 19.76
C PHE A 9 9.55 -25.73 19.95
N VAL A 10 10.37 -24.70 19.72
CA VAL A 10 9.93 -23.30 19.81
C VAL A 10 8.86 -22.98 18.76
N GLU A 11 9.00 -23.52 17.54
CA GLU A 11 8.01 -23.33 16.47
C GLU A 11 6.69 -24.05 16.76
N ALA A 12 6.72 -25.21 17.40
CA ALA A 12 5.53 -25.99 17.75
C ALA A 12 4.83 -25.53 19.04
N ALA A 13 5.47 -24.67 19.84
CA ALA A 13 4.95 -24.27 21.14
C ALA A 13 3.99 -23.08 21.05
N ASP A 14 2.84 -23.19 21.71
CA ASP A 14 1.86 -22.10 21.86
C ASP A 14 2.12 -21.22 23.09
N GLY A 15 3.09 -21.58 23.94
CA GLY A 15 3.39 -20.84 25.16
C GLY A 15 4.68 -21.28 25.85
N PHE A 16 5.28 -20.33 26.57
CA PHE A 16 6.50 -20.52 27.33
C PHE A 16 6.28 -20.03 28.77
N ALA A 17 6.64 -20.86 29.76
CA ALA A 17 6.52 -20.53 31.17
C ALA A 17 7.90 -20.45 31.84
N GLU A 18 7.99 -19.73 32.96
CA GLU A 18 9.23 -19.58 33.75
C GLU A 18 10.44 -19.12 32.92
N VAL A 19 10.21 -18.11 32.07
CA VAL A 19 11.15 -17.66 31.06
C VAL A 19 12.04 -16.53 31.60
N PHE A 20 13.36 -16.71 31.58
CA PHE A 20 14.32 -15.64 31.86
C PHE A 20 14.36 -14.61 30.73
N PRO A 21 14.75 -13.35 30.99
CA PRO A 21 14.81 -12.31 29.96
C PRO A 21 15.64 -12.69 28.72
N GLN A 22 16.77 -13.38 28.91
CA GLN A 22 17.63 -13.86 27.83
C GLN A 22 16.90 -14.88 26.93
N HIS A 23 16.03 -15.71 27.52
CA HIS A 23 15.26 -16.69 26.76
C HIS A 23 14.21 -16.00 25.88
N LYS A 24 13.59 -14.91 26.34
CA LYS A 24 12.64 -14.13 25.51
C LYS A 24 13.31 -13.60 24.24
N TYR A 25 14.52 -13.05 24.38
CA TYR A 25 15.32 -12.60 23.22
C TYR A 25 15.61 -13.75 22.25
N ASN A 26 16.08 -14.89 22.76
CA ASN A 26 16.43 -16.04 21.93
C ASN A 26 15.21 -16.61 21.20
N VAL A 27 14.05 -16.65 21.84
CA VAL A 27 12.79 -17.11 21.20
C VAL A 27 12.42 -16.20 20.02
N VAL A 28 12.48 -14.88 20.20
CA VAL A 28 12.22 -13.92 19.12
C VAL A 28 13.20 -14.16 17.96
N GLU A 29 14.49 -14.32 18.26
CA GLU A 29 15.50 -14.57 17.24
C GLU A 29 15.29 -15.89 16.49
N ILE A 30 14.95 -16.97 17.20
CA ILE A 30 14.67 -18.28 16.60
C ILE A 30 13.46 -18.20 15.64
N LEU A 31 12.38 -17.56 16.07
CA LEU A 31 11.18 -17.40 15.24
C LEU A 31 11.44 -16.52 14.00
N GLN A 32 12.23 -15.46 14.15
CA GLN A 32 12.65 -14.63 13.03
C GLN A 32 13.54 -15.39 12.04
N GLN A 33 14.48 -16.22 12.53
CA GLN A 33 15.32 -17.07 11.69
C GLN A 33 14.50 -18.09 10.88
N ARG A 34 13.33 -18.49 11.38
CA ARG A 34 12.36 -19.35 10.68
C ARG A 34 11.45 -18.58 9.70
N GLY A 35 11.61 -17.26 9.60
CA GLY A 35 10.87 -16.41 8.65
C GLY A 35 9.50 -15.95 9.15
N TYR A 36 9.20 -16.09 10.45
CA TYR A 36 8.02 -15.51 11.06
C TYR A 36 8.24 -14.03 11.34
N LEU A 37 7.18 -13.23 11.16
CA LEU A 37 7.13 -11.86 11.67
C LEU A 37 6.69 -11.93 13.13
N VAL A 38 7.52 -11.41 14.03
CA VAL A 38 7.32 -11.54 15.48
C VAL A 38 6.95 -10.18 16.06
N ALA A 39 5.76 -10.12 16.66
CA ALA A 39 5.41 -9.03 17.57
C ALA A 39 5.62 -9.50 19.01
N MET A 40 6.30 -8.70 19.82
CA MET A 40 6.55 -9.03 21.22
C MET A 40 5.91 -7.97 22.12
N THR A 41 5.23 -8.41 23.17
CA THR A 41 4.72 -7.53 24.23
C THR A 41 5.64 -7.55 25.44
N GLY A 42 5.81 -6.43 26.12
CA GLY A 42 6.61 -6.33 27.34
C GLY A 42 6.24 -5.13 28.20
N ASP A 43 6.54 -5.21 29.48
CA ASP A 43 6.22 -4.20 30.49
C ASP A 43 7.47 -3.76 31.28
N GLY A 44 8.40 -4.68 31.51
CA GLY A 44 9.60 -4.44 32.31
C GLY A 44 10.83 -3.96 31.53
N VAL A 45 11.77 -3.38 32.26
CA VAL A 45 13.11 -2.98 31.76
C VAL A 45 13.86 -4.16 31.11
N ASN A 46 13.60 -5.37 31.60
CA ASN A 46 14.24 -6.60 31.15
C ASN A 46 13.74 -7.06 29.77
N ASP A 47 12.57 -6.59 29.34
CA ASP A 47 11.99 -6.94 28.04
C ASP A 47 12.46 -5.99 26.93
N ALA A 48 13.15 -4.90 27.28
CA ALA A 48 13.63 -3.91 26.32
C ALA A 48 14.50 -4.52 25.19
N PRO A 49 15.47 -5.42 25.45
CA PRO A 49 16.28 -6.02 24.38
C PRO A 49 15.46 -6.87 23.41
N SER A 50 14.48 -7.62 23.90
CA SER A 50 13.66 -8.51 23.11
C SER A 50 12.54 -7.76 22.37
N LEU A 51 11.97 -6.71 22.99
CA LEU A 51 11.09 -5.75 22.34
C LEU A 51 11.79 -5.09 21.13
N LYS A 52 13.05 -4.70 21.31
CA LYS A 52 13.83 -4.07 20.25
C LYS A 52 14.25 -5.02 19.12
N LYS A 53 14.38 -6.32 19.44
CA LYS A 53 14.74 -7.36 18.47
C LYS A 53 13.55 -7.78 17.61
N ALA A 54 12.34 -7.76 18.19
CA ALA A 54 11.11 -8.12 17.49
C ALA A 54 10.86 -7.22 16.26
N ASP A 55 10.12 -7.73 15.28
CA ASP A 55 9.69 -6.93 14.12
C ASP A 55 8.72 -5.81 14.55
N THR A 56 8.02 -6.02 15.68
CA THR A 56 7.23 -4.99 16.34
C THR A 56 7.25 -5.20 17.85
N GLY A 57 7.92 -4.31 18.57
CA GLY A 57 7.85 -4.23 20.03
C GLY A 57 6.58 -3.50 20.48
N ILE A 58 5.84 -4.07 21.42
CA ILE A 58 4.60 -3.51 21.98
C ILE A 58 4.76 -3.32 23.49
N ALA A 59 4.77 -2.07 23.94
CA ALA A 59 4.70 -1.75 25.36
C ALA A 59 3.23 -1.64 25.79
N VAL A 60 2.87 -2.32 26.87
CA VAL A 60 1.50 -2.29 27.42
C VAL A 60 1.25 -1.07 28.31
N GLU A 61 -0.01 -0.84 28.66
CA GLU A 61 -0.38 0.18 29.64
C GLU A 61 0.32 -0.13 30.98
N GLY A 62 0.86 0.90 31.63
CA GLY A 62 1.66 0.75 32.85
C GLY A 62 3.09 0.22 32.64
N ALA A 63 3.54 -0.01 31.40
CA ALA A 63 4.91 -0.42 31.12
C ALA A 63 5.94 0.63 31.59
N SER A 64 7.10 0.16 32.03
CA SER A 64 8.24 0.99 32.41
C SER A 64 8.70 1.90 31.28
N ASP A 65 9.29 3.05 31.63
CA ASP A 65 9.82 4.00 30.63
C ASP A 65 10.85 3.37 29.68
N ALA A 66 11.66 2.43 30.19
CA ALA A 66 12.59 1.68 29.37
C ALA A 66 11.88 0.80 28.33
N ALA A 67 10.83 0.07 28.72
CA ALA A 67 10.03 -0.74 27.81
C ALA A 67 9.31 0.12 26.76
N ARG A 68 8.72 1.25 27.17
CA ARG A 68 8.08 2.22 26.28
C ARG A 68 9.06 2.82 25.27
N SER A 69 10.29 3.09 25.68
CA SER A 69 11.34 3.63 24.81
C SER A 69 11.91 2.59 23.84
N ALA A 70 11.85 1.31 24.20
CA ALA A 70 12.33 0.21 23.38
C ALA A 70 11.29 -0.30 22.37
N ALA A 71 10.00 -0.14 22.67
CA ALA A 71 8.88 -0.58 21.83
C ALA A 71 8.61 0.38 20.65
N ASP A 72 8.05 -0.18 19.57
CA ASP A 72 7.60 0.58 18.40
C ASP A 72 6.20 1.16 18.60
N ILE A 73 5.39 0.49 19.43
CA ILE A 73 4.00 0.88 19.73
C ILE A 73 3.78 0.83 21.23
N VAL A 74 3.16 1.88 21.79
CA VAL A 74 2.76 1.95 23.20
C VAL A 74 1.24 1.95 23.28
N PHE A 75 0.69 0.99 24.01
CA PHE A 75 -0.74 0.91 24.25
C PHE A 75 -1.14 1.62 25.53
N LEU A 76 -2.20 2.41 25.41
CA LEU A 76 -2.80 3.14 26.51
C LEU A 76 -3.98 2.39 27.14
N ALA A 77 -4.47 1.35 26.48
CA ALA A 77 -5.50 0.47 26.99
C ALA A 77 -4.88 -0.87 27.41
N PRO A 78 -5.21 -1.42 28.59
CA PRO A 78 -4.75 -2.72 28.98
C PRO A 78 -5.45 -3.84 28.18
N GLY A 79 -4.79 -4.98 28.07
CA GLY A 79 -5.38 -6.23 27.56
C GLY A 79 -5.05 -6.59 26.11
N LEU A 80 -5.18 -7.88 25.81
CA LEU A 80 -4.87 -8.46 24.50
C LEU A 80 -5.85 -8.01 23.41
N SER A 81 -7.08 -7.63 23.76
CA SER A 81 -8.10 -7.17 22.81
C SER A 81 -7.63 -5.96 21.99
N ALA A 82 -6.94 -5.01 22.63
CA ALA A 82 -6.37 -3.85 21.95
C ALA A 82 -5.38 -4.26 20.84
N ILE A 83 -4.64 -5.36 21.04
CA ILE A 83 -3.65 -5.84 20.07
C ILE A 83 -4.38 -6.42 18.86
N ILE A 84 -5.45 -7.17 19.10
CA ILE A 84 -6.28 -7.74 18.04
C ILE A 84 -6.94 -6.63 17.21
N ASP A 85 -7.43 -5.57 17.84
CA ASP A 85 -8.09 -4.47 17.13
C ASP A 85 -7.08 -3.59 16.36
N ALA A 86 -5.88 -3.38 16.92
CA ALA A 86 -4.77 -2.75 16.19
C ALA A 86 -4.37 -3.58 14.95
N LEU A 87 -4.30 -4.91 15.06
CA LEU A 87 -4.01 -5.80 13.94
C LEU A 87 -5.09 -5.72 12.85
N LYS A 88 -6.37 -5.71 13.22
CA LYS A 88 -7.47 -5.54 12.24
C LYS A 88 -7.36 -4.20 11.51
N THR A 89 -7.16 -3.12 12.26
CA THR A 89 -7.05 -1.77 11.71
C THR A 89 -5.84 -1.65 10.78
N SER A 90 -4.69 -2.17 11.19
CA SER A 90 -3.48 -2.21 10.36
C SER A 90 -3.72 -2.94 9.02
N ARG A 91 -4.43 -4.08 9.04
CA ARG A 91 -4.79 -4.80 7.81
C ARG A 91 -5.73 -4.02 6.90
N GLN A 92 -6.65 -3.23 7.44
CA GLN A 92 -7.52 -2.35 6.63
C GLN A 92 -6.72 -1.21 5.98
N ILE A 93 -5.82 -0.58 6.75
CA ILE A 93 -4.93 0.47 6.24
C ILE A 93 -4.07 -0.09 5.11
N PHE A 94 -3.49 -1.28 5.30
CA PHE A 94 -2.69 -1.95 4.28
C PHE A 94 -3.49 -2.18 2.99
N HIS A 95 -4.74 -2.63 3.09
CA HIS A 95 -5.59 -2.84 1.93
C HIS A 95 -5.85 -1.54 1.15
N ARG A 96 -6.12 -0.44 1.86
CA ARG A 96 -6.29 0.90 1.26
C ARG A 96 -5.01 1.38 0.59
N MET A 97 -3.86 1.21 1.25
CA MET A 97 -2.56 1.56 0.67
C MET A 97 -2.28 0.77 -0.61
N TYR A 98 -2.58 -0.53 -0.62
CA TYR A 98 -2.41 -1.35 -1.83
C TYR A 98 -3.25 -0.84 -2.99
N ALA A 99 -4.53 -0.53 -2.75
CA ALA A 99 -5.42 0.02 -3.77
C ALA A 99 -4.94 1.39 -4.28
N TYR A 100 -4.51 2.27 -3.36
CA TYR A 100 -3.94 3.57 -3.67
C TYR A 100 -2.70 3.46 -4.59
N VAL A 101 -1.75 2.59 -4.24
CA VAL A 101 -0.52 2.41 -5.05
C VAL A 101 -0.85 1.88 -6.43
N VAL A 102 -1.76 0.90 -6.53
CA VAL A 102 -2.20 0.37 -7.84
C VAL A 102 -2.81 1.48 -8.69
N TYR A 103 -3.74 2.26 -8.11
CA TYR A 103 -4.38 3.38 -8.80
C TYR A 103 -3.35 4.43 -9.25
N ARG A 104 -2.42 4.82 -8.38
CA ARG A 104 -1.42 5.86 -8.66
C ARG A 104 -0.52 5.45 -9.82
N ILE A 105 0.00 4.22 -9.80
CA ILE A 105 0.86 3.71 -10.88
C ILE A 105 0.07 3.60 -12.18
N ALA A 106 -1.15 3.05 -12.14
CA ALA A 106 -1.98 2.90 -13.34
C ALA A 106 -2.30 4.26 -13.99
N LEU A 107 -2.64 5.28 -13.19
CA LEU A 107 -2.95 6.61 -13.69
C LEU A 107 -1.72 7.32 -14.26
N SER A 108 -0.55 7.19 -13.61
CA SER A 108 0.71 7.73 -14.14
C SER A 108 1.08 7.11 -15.48
N LEU A 109 1.06 5.77 -15.58
CA LEU A 109 1.32 5.07 -16.84
C LEU A 109 0.35 5.49 -17.94
N HIS A 110 -0.93 5.63 -17.60
CA HIS A 110 -1.95 6.10 -18.54
C HIS A 110 -1.62 7.49 -19.09
N LEU A 111 -1.31 8.47 -18.23
CA LEU A 111 -0.97 9.83 -18.65
C LEU A 111 0.31 9.87 -19.49
N GLU A 112 1.34 9.15 -19.10
CA GLU A 112 2.61 9.08 -19.85
C GLU A 112 2.41 8.52 -21.27
N ILE A 113 1.67 7.42 -21.40
CA ILE A 113 1.37 6.81 -22.70
C ILE A 113 0.48 7.74 -23.53
N PHE A 114 -0.56 8.33 -22.92
CA PHE A 114 -1.47 9.23 -23.62
C PHE A 114 -0.74 10.46 -24.17
N LEU A 115 0.04 11.15 -23.33
CA LEU A 115 0.79 12.34 -23.73
C LEU A 115 1.92 12.01 -24.72
N GLY A 116 2.62 10.88 -24.52
CA GLY A 116 3.67 10.42 -25.42
C GLY A 116 3.13 10.11 -26.82
N LEU A 117 2.00 9.40 -26.92
CA LEU A 117 1.34 9.11 -28.19
C LEU A 117 0.72 10.36 -28.82
N TRP A 118 0.18 11.28 -28.01
CA TRP A 118 -0.32 12.56 -28.47
C TRP A 118 0.75 13.32 -29.25
N ILE A 119 1.94 13.49 -28.66
CA ILE A 119 3.07 14.18 -29.31
C ILE A 119 3.56 13.36 -30.52
N ALA A 120 3.70 12.04 -30.40
CA ALA A 120 4.28 11.20 -31.46
C ALA A 120 3.38 11.07 -32.71
N ILE A 121 2.06 11.05 -32.55
CA ILE A 121 1.10 10.82 -33.64
C ILE A 121 0.54 12.14 -34.19
N LEU A 122 0.15 13.05 -33.30
CA LEU A 122 -0.51 14.30 -33.69
C LEU A 122 0.46 15.48 -33.85
N ASN A 123 1.69 15.35 -33.33
CA ASN A 123 2.73 16.38 -33.38
C ASN A 123 2.26 17.74 -32.82
N GLU A 124 1.39 17.69 -31.82
CA GLU A 124 0.81 18.83 -31.13
C GLU A 124 1.17 18.78 -29.65
N SER A 125 1.29 19.93 -28.99
CA SER A 125 1.51 20.01 -27.55
C SER A 125 0.19 20.31 -26.84
N LEU A 126 -0.11 19.61 -25.75
CA LEU A 126 -1.22 20.01 -24.89
C LEU A 126 -0.83 21.20 -24.02
N ASN A 127 -1.80 22.06 -23.74
CA ASN A 127 -1.63 23.18 -22.83
C ASN A 127 -1.25 22.66 -21.42
N LEU A 128 -0.03 22.99 -20.98
CA LEU A 128 0.51 22.61 -19.66
C LEU A 128 -0.41 23.00 -18.51
N ASN A 129 -1.10 24.14 -18.60
CA ASN A 129 -2.00 24.59 -17.54
C ASN A 129 -3.18 23.62 -17.34
N LEU A 130 -3.68 23.02 -18.43
CA LEU A 130 -4.82 22.10 -18.40
C LEU A 130 -4.39 20.71 -17.91
N VAL A 131 -3.19 20.27 -18.29
CA VAL A 131 -2.59 19.04 -17.77
C VAL A 131 -2.38 19.15 -16.25
N VAL A 132 -1.82 20.26 -15.78
CA VAL A 132 -1.65 20.53 -14.34
C VAL A 132 -3.00 20.61 -13.63
N PHE A 133 -3.99 21.28 -14.25
CA PHE A 133 -5.34 21.37 -13.70
C PHE A 133 -5.95 19.98 -13.47
N ILE A 134 -5.93 19.11 -14.48
CA ILE A 134 -6.45 17.73 -14.36
C ILE A 134 -5.66 16.93 -13.32
N ALA A 135 -4.33 17.08 -13.27
CA ALA A 135 -3.48 16.39 -12.30
C ALA A 135 -3.87 16.76 -10.84
N ILE A 136 -4.13 18.04 -10.56
CA ILE A 136 -4.56 18.48 -9.23
C ILE A 136 -5.90 17.82 -8.85
N PHE A 137 -6.88 17.80 -9.77
CA PHE A 137 -8.17 17.17 -9.50
C PHE A 137 -8.06 15.66 -9.29
N ALA A 138 -7.22 14.99 -10.08
CA ALA A 138 -6.97 13.58 -9.91
C ALA A 138 -6.35 13.27 -8.53
N ASP A 139 -5.40 14.09 -8.09
CA ASP A 139 -4.74 13.94 -6.79
C ASP A 139 -5.72 14.16 -5.63
N ILE A 140 -6.58 15.18 -5.73
CA ILE A 140 -7.65 15.41 -4.76
C ILE A 140 -8.61 14.21 -4.71
N ALA A 141 -8.99 13.66 -5.87
CA ALA A 141 -9.85 12.48 -5.92
C ALA A 141 -9.21 11.24 -5.27
N THR A 142 -7.87 11.12 -5.30
CA THR A 142 -7.18 9.98 -4.65
C THR A 142 -7.31 9.98 -3.14
N LEU A 143 -7.56 11.13 -2.50
CA LEU A 143 -7.80 11.21 -1.05
C LEU A 143 -9.01 10.39 -0.62
N ALA A 144 -10.00 10.21 -1.50
CA ALA A 144 -11.17 9.37 -1.22
C ALA A 144 -10.78 7.90 -0.95
N ILE A 145 -9.71 7.41 -1.58
CA ILE A 145 -9.23 6.03 -1.41
C ILE A 145 -8.73 5.79 0.02
N ALA A 146 -8.18 6.82 0.67
CA ALA A 146 -7.67 6.71 2.05
C ALA A 146 -8.79 6.47 3.08
N TYR A 147 -10.02 6.86 2.77
CA TYR A 147 -11.19 6.73 3.66
C TYR A 147 -12.13 5.59 3.25
N ASP A 148 -11.76 4.80 2.25
CA ASP A 148 -12.60 3.73 1.73
C ASP A 148 -12.93 2.64 2.77
N ASN A 149 -14.09 1.98 2.65
CA ASN A 149 -14.54 0.92 3.54
C ASN A 149 -13.86 -0.42 3.22
N ALA A 150 -12.55 -0.50 3.47
CA ALA A 150 -11.76 -1.69 3.23
C ALA A 150 -12.02 -2.79 4.28
N PRO A 151 -12.25 -4.05 3.85
CA PRO A 151 -12.32 -5.19 4.77
C PRO A 151 -10.92 -5.51 5.32
N PHE A 152 -10.86 -6.13 6.51
CA PHE A 152 -9.60 -6.67 7.02
C PHE A 152 -9.39 -8.11 6.52
N SER A 153 -8.15 -8.44 6.17
CA SER A 153 -7.78 -9.82 5.82
C SER A 153 -7.76 -10.73 7.06
N LYS A 154 -8.17 -12.00 6.91
CA LYS A 154 -8.07 -13.00 7.99
C LYS A 154 -6.64 -13.51 8.20
N SER A 155 -5.87 -13.63 7.13
CA SER A 155 -4.46 -14.00 7.16
C SER A 155 -3.55 -12.76 7.23
N PRO A 156 -2.32 -12.90 7.75
CA PRO A 156 -1.30 -11.87 7.63
C PRO A 156 -1.12 -11.44 6.17
N VAL A 157 -0.98 -10.13 5.96
CA VAL A 157 -0.85 -9.53 4.62
C VAL A 157 0.62 -9.21 4.39
N LYS A 158 1.09 -9.49 3.18
CA LYS A 158 2.45 -9.20 2.72
C LYS A 158 2.40 -8.54 1.35
N TRP A 159 3.31 -7.61 1.10
CA TRP A 159 3.42 -6.94 -0.19
C TRP A 159 3.78 -7.96 -1.27
N ASN A 160 2.90 -8.15 -2.25
CA ASN A 160 3.19 -8.91 -3.45
C ASN A 160 3.44 -7.92 -4.60
N LEU A 161 4.69 -7.44 -4.69
CA LEU A 161 5.09 -6.44 -5.68
C LEU A 161 4.86 -6.90 -7.13
N PRO A 162 5.16 -8.15 -7.54
CA PRO A 162 4.88 -8.60 -8.90
C PRO A 162 3.38 -8.51 -9.26
N LYS A 163 2.50 -8.95 -8.36
CA LYS A 163 1.05 -8.86 -8.56
C LYS A 163 0.57 -7.42 -8.63
N LEU A 164 1.11 -6.55 -7.76
CA LEU A 164 0.82 -5.13 -7.75
C LEU A 164 1.19 -4.50 -9.09
N TRP A 165 2.43 -4.67 -9.55
CA TRP A 165 2.91 -4.16 -10.83
C TRP A 165 2.09 -4.68 -12.01
N GLY A 166 1.83 -6.00 -12.05
CA GLY A 166 1.02 -6.60 -13.11
C GLY A 166 -0.38 -6.01 -13.21
N MET A 167 -1.03 -5.77 -12.07
CA MET A 167 -2.36 -5.15 -12.03
C MET A 167 -2.33 -3.68 -12.44
N SER A 168 -1.34 -2.90 -11.95
CA SER A 168 -1.19 -1.49 -12.30
C SER A 168 -0.92 -1.28 -13.80
N ILE A 169 -0.03 -2.08 -14.39
CA ILE A 169 0.30 -1.99 -15.82
C ILE A 169 -0.92 -2.35 -16.66
N LEU A 170 -1.61 -3.44 -16.31
CA LEU A 170 -2.82 -3.85 -17.03
C LEU A 170 -3.89 -2.76 -17.02
N LEU A 171 -4.19 -2.20 -15.84
CA LEU A 171 -5.17 -1.13 -15.69
C LEU A 171 -4.74 0.14 -16.43
N GLY A 172 -3.47 0.54 -16.34
CA GLY A 172 -2.93 1.70 -17.06
C GLY A 172 -3.02 1.55 -18.58
N LEU A 173 -2.71 0.36 -19.12
CA LEU A 173 -2.83 0.07 -20.55
C LEU A 173 -4.28 0.06 -21.01
N VAL A 174 -5.19 -0.58 -20.27
CA VAL A 174 -6.62 -0.58 -20.60
C VAL A 174 -7.17 0.85 -20.62
N LEU A 175 -6.79 1.67 -19.64
CA LEU A 175 -7.21 3.07 -19.58
C LEU A 175 -6.63 3.87 -20.75
N ALA A 176 -5.33 3.72 -21.06
CA ALA A 176 -4.70 4.38 -22.21
C ALA A 176 -5.37 4.01 -23.53
N ILE A 177 -5.56 2.73 -23.80
CA ILE A 177 -6.25 2.25 -25.01
C ILE A 177 -7.68 2.80 -25.05
N GLY A 178 -8.42 2.71 -23.94
CA GLY A 178 -9.80 3.20 -23.84
C GLY A 178 -9.91 4.70 -24.13
N THR A 179 -9.04 5.52 -23.55
CA THR A 179 -9.02 6.96 -23.82
C THR A 179 -8.63 7.27 -25.26
N TRP A 180 -7.70 6.53 -25.87
CA TRP A 180 -7.32 6.74 -27.27
C TRP A 180 -8.43 6.33 -28.25
N ILE A 181 -9.13 5.23 -27.96
CA ILE A 181 -10.34 4.84 -28.71
C ILE A 181 -11.42 5.91 -28.57
N THR A 182 -11.65 6.41 -27.35
CA THR A 182 -12.61 7.49 -27.10
C THR A 182 -12.21 8.76 -27.87
N LEU A 183 -10.94 9.15 -27.82
CA LEU A 183 -10.41 10.29 -28.56
C LEU A 183 -10.60 10.13 -30.06
N THR A 184 -10.20 8.99 -30.63
CA THR A 184 -10.31 8.74 -32.08
C THR A 184 -11.78 8.69 -32.51
N THR A 185 -12.66 8.00 -31.79
CA THR A 185 -14.11 8.00 -32.09
C THR A 185 -14.76 9.39 -31.97
N MET A 186 -14.25 10.26 -31.10
CA MET A 186 -14.65 11.66 -31.04
C MET A 186 -14.08 12.50 -32.20
N ILE A 187 -12.82 12.27 -32.60
CA ILE A 187 -12.05 13.09 -33.55
C ILE A 187 -12.06 12.55 -34.99
N VAL A 188 -12.67 11.39 -35.31
CA VAL A 188 -12.75 10.87 -36.69
C VAL A 188 -13.55 11.85 -37.59
N GLY A 189 -12.83 12.78 -38.17
CA GLY A 189 -13.21 13.68 -39.23
C GLY A 189 -11.99 13.81 -40.14
N GLY A 190 -12.08 13.27 -41.35
CA GLY A 190 -11.19 13.66 -42.43
C GLY A 190 -11.36 15.14 -42.77
N ARG A 191 -10.82 15.59 -43.90
CA ARG A 191 -10.87 17.00 -44.35
C ARG A 191 -12.27 17.65 -44.36
N ASP A 192 -13.35 16.86 -44.24
CA ASP A 192 -14.68 17.32 -43.86
C ASP A 192 -15.04 16.81 -42.44
N PHE A 193 -15.18 17.72 -41.48
CA PHE A 193 -15.50 17.54 -40.05
C PHE A 193 -16.89 16.91 -39.76
N SER A 194 -17.28 15.84 -40.47
CA SER A 194 -18.67 15.35 -40.48
C SER A 194 -18.82 13.85 -40.13
N ARG A 195 -17.90 13.22 -39.39
CA ARG A 195 -18.04 11.77 -39.07
C ARG A 195 -17.75 11.33 -37.63
N GLY A 196 -17.41 12.24 -36.71
CA GLY A 196 -17.30 11.93 -35.28
C GLY A 196 -18.66 11.93 -34.59
N ILE A 197 -18.78 11.33 -33.39
CA ILE A 197 -20.02 11.39 -32.58
C ILE A 197 -20.37 12.85 -32.23
N VAL A 198 -19.36 13.72 -32.10
CA VAL A 198 -19.53 15.16 -31.94
C VAL A 198 -19.57 15.82 -33.32
N GLN A 199 -20.69 15.65 -34.04
CA GLN A 199 -20.98 16.45 -35.23
C GLN A 199 -21.49 17.84 -34.77
N ASN A 200 -20.91 18.92 -35.30
CA ASN A 200 -21.31 20.34 -35.14
C ASN A 200 -20.82 21.16 -33.92
N PHE A 201 -19.85 20.69 -33.11
CA PHE A 201 -19.11 21.56 -32.15
C PHE A 201 -17.64 21.82 -32.56
N GLY A 202 -17.24 21.36 -33.74
CA GLY A 202 -15.84 21.26 -34.17
C GLY A 202 -15.28 22.52 -34.82
N ASN A 203 -14.81 23.46 -34.00
CA ASN A 203 -13.48 24.01 -34.20
C ASN A 203 -12.63 23.47 -33.04
N ARG A 204 -11.37 23.09 -33.28
CA ARG A 204 -10.44 22.86 -32.16
C ARG A 204 -10.35 24.16 -31.39
N ASP A 205 -10.73 24.14 -30.13
CA ASP A 205 -10.68 25.33 -29.28
C ASP A 205 -9.21 25.73 -29.11
N GLU A 206 -8.83 26.93 -29.55
CA GLU A 206 -7.44 27.45 -29.50
C GLU A 206 -6.91 27.55 -28.06
N VAL A 207 -7.81 27.51 -27.07
CA VAL A 207 -7.45 27.49 -25.65
C VAL A 207 -6.93 26.11 -25.22
N LEU A 208 -7.41 25.04 -25.88
CA LEU A 208 -7.10 23.64 -25.58
C LEU A 208 -5.92 23.07 -26.39
N PHE A 209 -5.73 23.54 -27.63
CA PHE A 209 -4.77 22.99 -28.62
C PHE A 209 -3.89 24.07 -29.25
#